data_AF-A0A2J8T6J8-F1
#
_entry.id   AF-A0A2J8T6J8-F1
#
_cell.length_a   1.000
_cell.length_b   1.000
_cell.length_c   1.000
_cell.angle_alpha   90.00
_cell.angle_beta   90.00
_cell.angle_gamma   90.00
#
_symmetry.space_group_name_H-M   'P 1'
#
loop_
_entity.id
_entity.type
_entity.pdbx_description
1 polymer ?
#
loop_
_entity_poly.entity_id
_entity_poly.type
_entity_poly.pdbx_seq_one_letter_code
_entity_poly.pdbx_strand_id
1 'polypeptide(L)'
;LLLDKHMGMKRYEVAGRRVLFYFDEIPSRCLTCVRFRALRECVVGRTSALPVSVYDYYEPAFEATRFYNVSAHSPLARELCAGPVCNEVESAPARGPGWFPGESGPAVAPEEGAAIARCGCDRDCGVQGDPVCGSDGVVYASACRLREAACRRAAPLEPAPPSCCALAGREAEWS
;
A
#
# COMPACT_ATOMS: atom_id res chain seq x y z
N LEU A 1 -10.97 -15.90 -4.84
CA LEU A 1 -10.65 -15.56 -6.24
C LEU A 1 -9.80 -14.29 -6.22
N LEU A 2 -8.48 -14.44 -6.10
CA LEU A 2 -7.52 -13.32 -6.01
C LEU A 2 -7.23 -12.80 -7.42
N LEU A 3 -7.97 -11.76 -7.81
CA LEU A 3 -7.77 -11.01 -9.04
C LEU A 3 -6.73 -9.90 -8.80
N ASP A 4 -5.45 -10.28 -8.78
CA ASP A 4 -4.39 -9.39 -9.25
C ASP A 4 -3.13 -10.24 -9.51
N LYS A 5 -2.98 -10.69 -10.76
CA LYS A 5 -1.82 -11.43 -11.26
C LYS A 5 -0.57 -10.54 -11.41
N HIS A 6 -0.59 -9.33 -10.84
CA HIS A 6 0.43 -8.29 -11.03
C HIS A 6 1.31 -7.99 -9.80
N MET A 7 1.20 -8.73 -8.69
CA MET A 7 2.19 -8.65 -7.61
C MET A 7 2.50 -10.02 -7.01
N GLY A 8 3.74 -10.49 -7.22
CA GLY A 8 4.27 -11.83 -6.97
C GLY A 8 4.50 -12.20 -5.50
N MET A 9 3.54 -11.93 -4.61
CA MET A 9 3.55 -12.48 -3.25
C MET A 9 3.07 -13.92 -3.28
N LYS A 10 3.99 -14.86 -3.02
CA LYS A 10 3.73 -16.30 -3.06
C LYS A 10 2.93 -16.79 -1.86
N ARG A 11 3.37 -16.39 -0.66
CA ARG A 11 2.77 -16.79 0.62
C ARG A 11 3.19 -15.85 1.75
N TYR A 12 2.53 -15.97 2.90
CA TYR A 12 2.95 -15.31 4.13
C TYR A 12 2.85 -16.27 5.31
N GLU A 13 3.64 -16.01 6.35
CA GLU A 13 3.68 -16.79 7.59
C GLU A 13 3.60 -15.85 8.79
N VAL A 14 2.89 -16.27 9.84
CA VAL A 14 2.79 -15.52 11.10
C VAL A 14 3.55 -16.29 12.16
N ALA A 15 4.63 -15.69 12.67
CA ALA A 15 5.50 -16.26 13.68
C ALA A 15 5.50 -15.37 14.93
N GLY A 16 4.56 -15.65 15.84
CA GLY A 16 4.35 -14.84 17.04
C GLY A 16 3.97 -13.40 16.69
N ARG A 17 4.87 -12.44 16.96
CA ARG A 17 4.67 -11.01 16.68
C ARG A 17 5.22 -10.56 15.31
N ARG A 18 5.71 -11.50 14.49
CA ARG A 18 6.31 -11.22 13.18
C ARG A 18 5.42 -11.76 12.08
N VAL A 19 5.39 -11.06 10.96
CA VAL A 19 4.77 -11.53 9.72
C VAL A 19 5.86 -11.59 8.67
N LEU A 20 6.00 -12.74 8.01
CA LEU A 20 6.97 -12.97 6.94
C LEU A 20 6.20 -13.04 5.63
N PHE A 21 6.66 -12.29 4.63
CA PHE A 21 6.09 -12.28 3.29
C PHE A 21 7.12 -12.85 2.32
N TYR A 22 6.71 -13.84 1.53
CA TYR A 22 7.55 -14.50 0.54
C TYR A 22 7.16 -14.01 -0.85
N PHE A 23 8.15 -13.50 -1.58
CA PHE A 23 8.01 -13.07 -2.97
C PHE A 23 8.83 -13.99 -3.86
N ASP A 24 8.28 -14.39 -5.00
CA ASP A 24 9.08 -15.06 -6.02
C ASP A 24 9.97 -14.05 -6.77
N GLU A 25 9.48 -12.81 -6.94
CA GLU A 25 10.22 -11.71 -7.57
C GLU A 25 9.73 -10.35 -7.05
N ILE A 26 10.67 -9.41 -6.83
CA ILE A 26 10.37 -8.00 -6.48
C ILE A 26 10.92 -7.11 -7.61
N PRO A 27 10.06 -6.45 -8.41
CA PRO A 27 10.51 -5.67 -9.56
C PRO A 27 11.30 -4.43 -9.14
N SER A 28 12.47 -4.20 -9.75
CA SER A 28 13.32 -3.02 -9.49
C SER A 28 12.80 -1.73 -10.14
N ARG A 29 11.92 -1.86 -11.14
CA ARG A 29 11.39 -0.72 -11.91
C ARG A 29 10.23 -0.01 -11.20
N CYS A 30 9.77 -0.59 -10.09
CA CYS A 30 8.44 -0.31 -9.56
C CYS A 30 8.35 -0.49 -8.04
N LEU A 31 7.53 0.33 -7.38
CA LEU A 31 7.22 0.10 -5.97
C LEU A 31 6.27 -1.10 -5.80
N THR A 32 6.68 -2.07 -5.00
CA THR A 32 5.82 -3.16 -4.54
C THR A 32 5.22 -2.80 -3.18
N CYS A 33 3.90 -2.80 -3.06
CA CYS A 33 3.20 -2.41 -1.84
C CYS A 33 2.48 -3.62 -1.21
N VAL A 34 2.76 -3.89 0.06
CA VAL A 34 2.04 -4.89 0.85
C VAL A 34 1.20 -4.18 1.90
N ARG A 35 -0.10 -4.49 1.95
CA ARG A 35 -1.01 -3.97 2.96
C ARG A 35 -1.68 -5.14 3.67
N PHE A 36 -1.60 -5.15 4.99
CA PHE A 36 -2.29 -6.12 5.83
C PHE A 36 -2.93 -5.42 7.02
N ARG A 37 -3.90 -6.10 7.65
CA ARG A 37 -4.52 -5.65 8.90
C ARG A 37 -4.01 -6.53 10.03
N ALA A 38 -3.61 -5.91 11.14
CA ALA A 38 -3.26 -6.59 12.37
C ALA A 38 -4.27 -6.22 13.45
N LEU A 39 -4.69 -7.20 14.25
CA LEU A 39 -5.56 -7.00 15.40
C LEU A 39 -4.70 -6.91 16.66
N ARG A 40 -5.03 -5.96 17.54
CA ARG A 40 -4.33 -5.77 18.81
C ARG A 40 -5.03 -6.56 19.90
N GLU A 41 -4.30 -7.43 20.59
CA GLU A 41 -4.83 -8.23 21.70
C GLU A 41 -4.86 -7.46 23.03
N CYS A 42 -3.85 -6.63 23.30
CA CYS A 42 -3.70 -5.90 24.58
C CYS A 42 -3.40 -4.41 24.34
N VAL A 43 -3.81 -3.55 25.27
CA VAL A 43 -3.41 -2.13 25.29
C VAL A 43 -1.91 -2.03 25.51
N VAL A 44 -1.22 -1.26 24.67
CA VAL A 44 0.22 -1.03 24.75
C VAL A 44 0.45 0.25 25.53
N GLY A 45 1.27 0.23 26.58
CA GLY A 45 1.57 1.43 27.38
C GLY A 45 2.72 2.29 26.83
N ARG A 46 3.71 1.65 26.18
CA ARG A 46 4.83 2.32 25.51
C ARG A 46 5.18 1.57 24.24
N THR A 47 5.33 2.30 23.13
CA THR A 47 5.74 1.74 21.84
C THR A 47 7.19 2.09 21.53
N SER A 48 7.89 1.19 20.87
CA SER A 48 9.24 1.39 20.37
C SER A 48 9.26 1.17 18.85
N ALA A 49 10.21 1.82 18.18
CA ALA A 49 10.47 1.58 16.76
C ALA A 49 10.78 0.09 16.53
N LEU A 50 10.15 -0.52 15.54
CA LEU A 50 10.42 -1.91 15.17
C LEU A 50 11.01 -1.97 13.75
N PRO A 51 11.92 -2.91 13.47
CA PRO A 51 12.49 -3.07 12.14
C PRO A 51 11.52 -3.77 11.18
N VAL A 52 11.55 -3.35 9.92
CA VAL A 52 11.11 -4.10 8.74
C VAL A 52 12.36 -4.41 7.93
N SER A 53 12.58 -5.68 7.65
CA SER A 53 13.76 -6.15 6.91
C SER A 53 13.33 -6.83 5.62
N VAL A 54 14.02 -6.52 4.54
CA VAL A 54 13.90 -7.19 3.24
C VAL A 54 15.27 -7.78 2.91
N TYR A 55 15.32 -9.08 2.71
CA TYR A 55 16.56 -9.81 2.46
C TYR A 55 16.40 -10.77 1.28
N ASP A 56 17.53 -11.09 0.63
CA ASP A 56 17.57 -12.16 -0.35
C ASP A 56 17.44 -13.53 0.35
N TYR A 57 16.49 -14.36 -0.12
CA TYR A 57 16.19 -15.64 0.48
C TYR A 57 17.37 -16.64 0.43
N TYR A 58 18.20 -16.61 -0.61
CA TYR A 58 19.35 -17.50 -0.77
C TYR A 58 20.63 -16.88 -0.24
N GLU A 59 20.74 -15.55 -0.26
CA GLU A 59 21.91 -14.82 0.21
C GLU A 59 21.54 -13.79 1.30
N PRO A 60 21.18 -14.22 2.53
CA PRO A 60 20.62 -13.35 3.57
C PRO A 60 21.58 -12.28 4.10
N ALA A 61 22.86 -12.34 3.74
CA ALA A 61 23.80 -11.25 3.99
C ALA A 61 23.43 -9.97 3.21
N PHE A 62 22.72 -10.08 2.09
CA PHE A 62 22.12 -8.96 1.37
C PHE A 62 20.75 -8.64 1.98
N GLU A 63 20.74 -7.70 2.92
CA GLU A 63 19.53 -7.24 3.61
C GLU A 63 19.48 -5.71 3.66
N ALA A 64 18.26 -5.16 3.52
CA ALA A 64 17.94 -3.79 3.86
C ALA A 64 16.91 -3.76 5.00
N THR A 65 17.26 -3.06 6.09
CA THR A 65 16.40 -2.93 7.27
C THR A 65 16.03 -1.47 7.52
N ARG A 66 14.73 -1.21 7.75
CA ARG A 66 14.20 0.11 8.08
C ARG A 66 13.29 0.04 9.30
N PHE A 67 13.41 1.01 10.19
CA PHE A 67 12.57 1.08 11.38
C PHE A 67 11.26 1.82 11.07
N TYR A 68 10.13 1.25 11.51
CA TYR A 68 8.83 1.91 11.47
C TYR A 68 8.42 2.33 12.88
N ASN A 69 7.80 3.51 12.95
CA ASN A 69 7.25 4.08 14.17
C ASN A 69 5.74 4.22 14.05
N VAL A 70 5.09 4.32 15.21
CA VAL A 70 3.67 4.66 15.30
C VAL A 70 3.49 6.10 14.84
N SER A 71 2.63 6.31 13.83
CA SER A 71 2.29 7.67 13.37
C SER A 71 1.56 8.44 14.46
N ALA A 72 1.90 9.72 14.64
CA ALA A 72 1.21 10.62 15.58
C ALA A 72 -0.30 10.75 15.29
N HIS A 73 -0.72 10.53 14.04
CA HIS A 73 -2.13 10.56 13.64
C HIS A 73 -2.83 9.20 13.79
N SER A 74 -2.11 8.14 14.17
CA SER A 74 -2.71 6.83 14.35
C SER A 74 -3.60 6.81 15.61
N PRO A 75 -4.70 6.04 15.61
CA PRO A 75 -5.51 5.83 16.80
C PRO A 75 -4.68 5.31 17.99
N LEU A 76 -3.65 4.50 17.69
CA LEU A 76 -2.73 3.97 18.70
C LEU A 76 -1.91 5.07 19.40
N ALA A 77 -1.45 6.09 18.67
CA ALA A 77 -0.75 7.23 19.28
C ALA A 77 -1.64 8.02 20.24
N ARG A 78 -2.94 8.13 19.93
CA ARG A 78 -3.91 8.84 20.79
C ARG A 78 -4.19 8.11 22.09
N GLU A 79 -4.23 6.78 22.06
CA GLU A 79 -4.44 5.95 23.24
C GLU A 79 -3.19 5.84 24.14
N LEU A 80 -2.00 6.07 23.58
CA LEU A 80 -0.74 6.12 24.34
C LEU A 80 -0.58 7.42 25.15
N CYS A 81 -1.37 8.46 24.86
CA CYS A 81 -1.33 9.73 25.58
C CYS A 81 -2.49 9.82 26.57
N ALA A 82 -2.18 9.85 27.87
CA ALA A 82 -3.16 10.14 28.92
C ALA A 82 -3.14 11.66 29.21
N GLY A 83 -3.89 12.44 28.43
CA GLY A 83 -3.95 13.90 28.58
C GLY A 83 -2.86 14.64 27.78
N PRO A 84 -2.41 15.84 28.21
CA PRO A 84 -1.45 16.67 27.45
C PRO A 84 -0.01 16.10 27.45
N VAL A 85 0.24 15.02 28.20
CA VAL A 85 1.55 14.38 28.30
C VAL A 85 1.52 13.06 27.53
N CYS A 86 2.23 13.01 26.41
CA CYS A 86 2.48 11.79 25.68
C CYS A 86 3.79 11.16 26.16
N ASN A 87 3.82 9.84 26.33
CA ASN A 87 5.09 9.12 26.44
C ASN A 87 5.82 9.31 25.10
N GLU A 88 6.94 10.03 25.09
CA GLU A 88 7.73 10.19 23.87
C GLU A 88 8.10 8.81 23.33
N VAL A 89 7.66 8.51 22.10
CA VAL A 89 8.16 7.37 21.35
C VAL A 89 9.55 7.76 20.92
N GLU A 90 10.56 7.31 21.67
CA GLU A 90 11.96 7.47 21.27
C GLU A 90 12.10 6.97 19.83
N SER A 91 12.29 7.91 18.92
CA SER A 91 12.62 7.60 17.54
C SER A 91 14.07 7.17 17.55
N ALA A 92 14.32 5.87 17.72
CA ALA A 92 15.66 5.35 17.53
C ALA A 92 16.10 5.71 16.10
N PRO A 93 17.19 6.46 15.90
CA PRO A 93 17.74 6.63 14.56
C PRO A 93 18.08 5.23 14.02
N ALA A 94 17.75 4.97 12.76
CA ALA A 94 18.05 3.70 12.12
C ALA A 94 19.58 3.49 12.13
N ARG A 95 20.07 2.67 13.06
CA ARG A 95 21.49 2.30 13.17
C ARG A 95 21.66 0.92 12.54
N GLY A 96 21.89 0.89 11.23
CA GLY A 96 22.34 -0.31 10.49
C GLY A 96 23.85 -0.29 10.27
N PRO A 97 24.47 -1.43 9.88
CA PRO A 97 25.86 -1.45 9.43
C PRO A 97 26.04 -0.48 8.25
N GLY A 98 26.93 0.51 8.40
CA GLY A 98 27.20 1.55 7.38
C GLY A 98 26.61 2.94 7.62
N TRP A 99 26.09 3.26 8.82
CA TRP A 99 25.52 4.59 9.13
C TRP A 99 26.46 5.46 10.00
N PHE A 100 26.72 6.70 9.58
CA PHE A 100 27.42 7.73 10.38
C PHE A 100 26.43 8.77 10.95
N PRO A 101 26.65 9.30 12.18
CA PRO A 101 25.75 10.29 12.76
C PRO A 101 25.82 11.61 11.98
N GLY A 102 24.70 12.02 11.38
CA GLY A 102 24.59 13.28 10.62
C GLY A 102 24.14 13.09 9.17
N GLU A 103 24.19 11.87 8.64
CA GLU A 103 23.53 11.55 7.38
C GLU A 103 22.10 11.14 7.65
N SER A 104 21.15 11.87 7.04
CA SER A 104 19.89 11.27 6.65
C SER A 104 20.24 10.00 5.87
N GLY A 105 20.21 8.85 6.56
CA GLY A 105 20.36 7.55 5.90
C GLY A 105 19.40 7.52 4.71
N PRO A 106 19.73 6.83 3.60
CA PRO A 106 19.03 7.02 2.34
C PRO A 106 17.54 6.82 2.59
N ALA A 107 16.83 7.94 2.74
CA ALA A 107 15.57 8.05 2.09
C ALA A 107 15.94 7.66 0.67
N VAL A 108 15.29 6.64 0.14
CA VAL A 108 14.97 6.71 -1.27
C VAL A 108 13.98 7.90 -1.40
N ALA A 109 14.45 9.11 -1.09
CA ALA A 109 14.26 10.20 -2.01
C ALA A 109 14.99 9.67 -3.24
N PRO A 110 14.27 9.31 -4.30
CA PRO A 110 14.96 8.99 -5.52
C PRO A 110 15.95 10.11 -5.80
N GLU A 111 17.19 9.73 -6.14
CA GLU A 111 18.15 10.60 -6.83
C GLU A 111 17.36 11.60 -7.67
N GLU A 112 17.62 12.89 -7.50
CA GLU A 112 16.86 14.00 -8.09
C GLU A 112 16.52 13.69 -9.57
N GLY A 113 15.34 13.13 -9.84
CA GLY A 113 14.92 12.66 -11.17
C GLY A 113 14.44 11.20 -11.34
N ALA A 114 14.69 10.26 -10.42
CA ALA A 114 14.31 8.84 -10.60
C ALA A 114 12.97 8.47 -9.93
N ALA A 115 11.85 9.00 -10.39
CA ALA A 115 10.54 8.61 -9.85
C ALA A 115 10.30 7.09 -10.01
N ILE A 116 10.46 6.30 -8.93
CA ILE A 116 10.10 4.88 -8.94
C ILE A 116 8.59 4.80 -9.13
N ALA A 117 8.17 4.35 -10.31
CA ALA A 117 6.76 4.29 -10.67
C ALA A 117 6.04 3.27 -9.78
N ARG A 118 4.79 3.53 -9.41
CA ARG A 118 3.92 2.47 -8.88
C ARG A 118 3.47 1.65 -10.09
N CYS A 119 3.95 0.42 -10.20
CA CYS A 119 3.50 -0.48 -11.27
C CYS A 119 2.35 -1.33 -10.78
N GLY A 120 1.41 -1.53 -11.70
CA GLY A 120 0.12 -2.10 -11.39
C GLY A 120 -1.00 -1.07 -11.55
N CYS A 121 -2.20 -1.60 -11.62
CA CYS A 121 -3.40 -0.81 -11.88
C CYS A 121 -4.11 -0.38 -10.60
N ASP A 122 -3.53 -0.75 -9.45
CA ASP A 122 -4.06 -0.46 -8.14
C ASP A 122 -3.86 1.03 -7.84
N ARG A 123 -4.95 1.78 -7.98
CA ARG A 123 -5.00 3.23 -7.74
C ARG A 123 -5.75 3.45 -6.44
N ASP A 124 -5.27 4.37 -5.61
CA ASP A 124 -6.03 4.78 -4.42
C ASP A 124 -7.19 5.70 -4.86
N CYS A 125 -8.21 5.09 -5.44
CA CYS A 125 -9.45 5.74 -5.79
C CYS A 125 -10.29 5.78 -4.51
N GLY A 126 -10.22 6.92 -3.81
CA GLY A 126 -11.07 7.22 -2.66
C GLY A 126 -12.55 7.01 -2.96
N VAL A 127 -13.39 7.13 -1.93
CA VAL A 127 -14.84 6.82 -2.05
C VAL A 127 -15.62 7.95 -2.75
N GLN A 128 -15.00 9.11 -2.96
CA GLN A 128 -15.66 10.27 -3.56
C GLN A 128 -15.36 10.41 -5.05
N GLY A 129 -16.38 10.78 -5.80
CA GLY A 129 -16.30 11.13 -7.22
C GLY A 129 -17.67 11.05 -7.88
N ASP A 130 -17.78 11.69 -9.04
CA ASP A 130 -18.99 11.63 -9.86
C ASP A 130 -18.97 10.37 -10.75
N PRO A 131 -20.09 9.65 -10.86
CA PRO A 131 -20.16 8.45 -11.68
C PRO A 131 -19.96 8.79 -13.16
N VAL A 132 -19.16 7.98 -13.85
CA VAL A 132 -18.86 8.15 -15.28
C VAL A 132 -19.28 6.92 -16.06
N CYS A 133 -19.88 7.10 -17.23
CA CYS A 133 -20.14 6.00 -18.16
C CYS A 133 -18.86 5.67 -18.93
N GLY A 134 -18.50 4.39 -19.04
CA GLY A 134 -17.39 3.92 -19.86
C GLY A 134 -17.81 3.60 -21.29
N SER A 135 -16.84 3.61 -22.21
CA SER A 135 -17.02 3.15 -23.59
C SER A 135 -17.41 1.67 -23.71
N ASP A 136 -17.29 0.92 -22.63
CA ASP A 136 -17.76 -0.46 -22.48
C ASP A 136 -19.23 -0.57 -22.01
N GLY A 137 -19.94 0.55 -21.89
CA GLY A 137 -21.33 0.60 -21.45
C GLY A 137 -21.54 0.41 -19.95
N VAL A 138 -20.46 0.40 -19.14
CA VAL A 138 -20.51 0.24 -17.69
C VAL A 138 -20.40 1.59 -16.99
N VAL A 139 -21.21 1.81 -15.95
CA VAL A 139 -21.07 2.99 -15.09
C VAL A 139 -20.03 2.72 -14.00
N TYR A 140 -19.00 3.57 -13.94
CA TYR A 140 -17.96 3.54 -12.93
C TYR A 140 -18.24 4.59 -11.85
N ALA A 141 -18.01 4.25 -10.58
CA ALA A 141 -18.25 5.15 -9.45
C ALA A 141 -17.45 6.47 -9.51
N SER A 142 -16.32 6.49 -10.24
CA SER A 142 -15.58 7.72 -10.52
C SER A 142 -14.67 7.57 -11.75
N ALA A 143 -14.21 8.69 -12.31
CA ALA A 143 -13.20 8.69 -13.38
C ALA A 143 -11.90 7.96 -12.98
N CYS A 144 -11.55 7.96 -11.68
CA CYS A 144 -10.42 7.18 -11.17
C CYS A 144 -10.64 5.67 -11.36
N ARG A 145 -11.84 5.19 -11.01
CA ARG A 145 -12.23 3.78 -11.14
C ARG A 145 -12.29 3.32 -12.59
N LEU A 146 -12.73 4.18 -13.51
CA LEU A 146 -12.68 3.91 -14.94
C LEU A 146 -11.23 3.69 -15.42
N ARG A 147 -10.30 4.56 -15.04
CA ARG A 147 -8.87 4.43 -15.40
C ARG A 147 -8.21 3.21 -14.79
N GLU A 148 -8.54 2.89 -13.53
CA GLU A 148 -8.11 1.65 -12.88
C GLU A 148 -8.58 0.42 -13.66
N ALA A 149 -9.86 0.39 -14.06
CA ALA A 149 -10.41 -0.71 -14.85
C ALA A 149 -9.77 -0.80 -16.25
N ALA A 150 -9.52 0.33 -16.91
CA ALA A 150 -8.83 0.39 -18.20
C ALA A 150 -7.44 -0.25 -18.11
N CYS A 151 -6.68 0.15 -17.08
CA CYS A 151 -5.38 -0.43 -16.80
C CYS A 151 -5.47 -1.93 -16.54
N ARG A 152 -6.36 -2.38 -15.64
CA ARG A 152 -6.48 -3.81 -15.26
C ARG A 152 -6.83 -4.69 -16.46
N ARG A 153 -7.60 -4.17 -17.40
CA ARG A 153 -8.01 -4.87 -18.62
C ARG A 153 -7.01 -4.76 -19.77
N ALA A 154 -5.94 -3.99 -19.61
CA ALA A 154 -5.01 -3.61 -20.68
C ALA A 154 -5.74 -3.11 -21.95
N ALA A 155 -6.86 -2.42 -21.75
CA ALA A 155 -7.75 -1.97 -22.82
C ALA A 155 -8.11 -0.50 -22.60
N PRO A 156 -8.13 0.33 -23.66
CA PRO A 156 -8.54 1.72 -23.55
C PRO A 156 -10.03 1.80 -23.19
N LEU A 157 -10.34 2.35 -22.02
CA LEU A 157 -11.70 2.77 -21.67
C LEU A 157 -11.71 4.29 -21.63
N GLU A 158 -12.63 4.87 -22.37
CA GLU A 158 -12.85 6.31 -22.41
C GLU A 158 -14.20 6.67 -21.79
N PRO A 159 -14.35 7.87 -21.20
CA PRO A 159 -15.65 8.35 -20.79
C PRO A 159 -16.60 8.43 -21.99
N ALA A 160 -17.76 7.79 -21.87
CA ALA A 160 -18.81 7.80 -22.86
C ALA A 160 -19.98 8.69 -22.42
N PRO A 161 -20.83 9.13 -23.36
CA PRO A 161 -22.07 9.83 -23.04
C PRO A 161 -22.96 8.98 -22.12
N PRO A 162 -23.77 9.60 -21.25
CA PRO A 162 -24.69 8.87 -20.35
C PRO A 162 -25.63 7.90 -21.09
N SER A 163 -25.96 8.21 -22.34
CA SER A 163 -26.80 7.37 -23.20
C SER A 163 -26.20 5.98 -23.50
N CYS A 164 -24.87 5.82 -23.49
CA CYS A 164 -24.23 4.52 -23.70
C CYS A 164 -24.52 3.54 -22.56
N CYS A 165 -24.68 4.05 -21.33
CA CYS A 165 -24.98 3.22 -20.15
C CYS A 165 -26.47 3.18 -19.79
N ALA A 166 -27.28 4.09 -20.35
CA ALA A 166 -28.73 4.17 -20.10
C ALA A 166 -29.53 2.98 -20.67
N LEU A 167 -28.93 2.17 -21.54
CA LEU A 167 -29.56 0.99 -22.15
C LEU A 167 -29.42 -0.28 -21.30
N ALA A 168 -28.46 -0.34 -20.36
CA ALA A 168 -28.20 -1.53 -19.55
C ALA A 168 -29.12 -1.64 -18.30
N GLY A 169 -29.90 -0.60 -17.99
CA GLY A 169 -30.78 -0.56 -16.81
C GLY A 169 -32.22 -1.02 -17.03
N ARG A 170 -32.54 -1.66 -18.17
CA ARG A 170 -33.93 -2.02 -18.53
C ARG A 170 -34.25 -3.52 -18.48
N GLU A 171 -33.30 -4.37 -18.07
CA GLU A 171 -33.48 -5.84 -18.00
C GLU A 171 -33.52 -6.41 -16.56
N ALA A 172 -33.66 -5.57 -15.53
CA ALA A 172 -33.78 -6.01 -14.14
C ALA A 172 -35.17 -5.77 -13.53
N GLU A 173 -36.23 -5.79 -14.35
CA GLU A 173 -37.62 -5.76 -13.84
C GLU A 173 -38.54 -6.58 -14.75
N TRP A 174 -38.33 -7.91 -14.80
CA TRP A 174 -39.38 -8.93 -14.92
C TRP A 174 -38.77 -10.34 -14.93
N SER A 175 -38.77 -11.00 -13.77
CA SER A 175 -39.06 -12.43 -13.58
C SER A 175 -39.17 -12.72 -12.09
#